data_AF-A0A7D8IZU4-F1
#
_entry.id   AF-A0A7D8IZU4-F1
#
_cell.length_a   1.000
_cell.length_b   1.000
_cell.length_c   1.000
_cell.angle_alpha   90.00
_cell.angle_beta   90.00
_cell.angle_gamma   90.00
#
_symmetry.space_group_name_H-M   'P 1'
#
loop_
_entity.id
_entity.type
_entity.pdbx_description
1 polymer ?
#
loop_
_entity_poly.entity_id
_entity_poly.type
_entity_poly.pdbx_seq_one_letter_code
_entity_poly.pdbx_strand_id
1 'polypeptide(L)'
;MSSKVEQLRAQLNERILVLDGGMGTMIQSYRLHEEDFRGERFADWPCDLKGNNDLLVLSKPEVIAAIHNAYFEAGADIIETNTFNSTTIAMADYRMESLSAEINYAAAKLARACADEWTARTPEKPRFVAGVLGPTNRTASISPDVNDPAFRNITFDQLVAAYRESTKALVEGGVDLILIETVFDTLNAKAAVFAVKEEFEALGVDLPIMISGTITDASGRTLSGQTTEAFYNSLRHAEALTFGLNCALGPDELRQYVQELSRIAECYVTAHPNAGLPNAFGEYDLDADTMAKQIREWAEAGFLNIVGGCCGTTPEHIAAMSRAVAGLSPRQLPDIPVACRLSGLEPLNIGDDSLFVNVGERTNVTGSAKFKRLIKEEKYSEALDVARQQVESGAQIIDINMDEGMLDAEAAMVRFLSLIAGEPDIARVPIMIDSSKWEVIEKGLKCIQGKGIVNSISMKEGVEAFIHHAKLLRRYGAAVVVMAFDEQGQADTRERKNRNLPPSLQNSHRRGGLPAGRHHLRPEYLRRRHRY
;
A
#
# COMPACT_ATOMS: atom_id res chain seq x y z
N MET A 1 14.82 -7.25 28.35
CA MET A 1 14.52 -5.93 27.77
C MET A 1 13.42 -6.14 26.75
N SER A 2 12.40 -5.28 26.74
CA SER A 2 11.32 -5.32 25.73
C SER A 2 11.91 -5.00 24.34
N SER A 3 11.42 -5.66 23.29
CA SER A 3 11.89 -5.40 21.92
C SER A 3 11.55 -3.95 21.53
N LYS A 4 12.28 -3.35 20.57
CA LYS A 4 11.96 -1.99 20.12
C LYS A 4 10.54 -1.88 19.54
N VAL A 5 10.05 -2.95 18.90
CA VAL A 5 8.68 -3.02 18.39
C VAL A 5 7.64 -2.94 19.52
N GLU A 6 7.88 -3.65 20.62
CA GLU A 6 7.03 -3.59 21.80
C GLU A 6 7.07 -2.20 22.45
N GLN A 7 8.24 -1.57 22.54
CA GLN A 7 8.39 -0.20 23.04
C GLN A 7 7.60 0.80 22.17
N LEU A 8 7.72 0.69 20.84
CA LEU A 8 6.97 1.51 19.90
C LEU A 8 5.45 1.34 20.10
N ARG A 9 4.96 0.10 20.17
CA ARG A 9 3.53 -0.18 20.43
C ARG A 9 3.07 0.34 21.78
N ALA A 10 3.89 0.26 22.82
CA ALA A 10 3.56 0.81 24.13
C ALA A 10 3.41 2.34 24.05
N GLN A 11 4.36 3.02 23.40
CA GLN A 11 4.31 4.48 23.24
C GLN A 11 3.09 4.94 22.42
N LEU A 12 2.73 4.24 21.35
CA LEU A 12 1.53 4.54 20.53
C LEU A 12 0.21 4.45 21.30
N ASN A 13 0.16 3.64 22.36
CA ASN A 13 -1.02 3.53 23.24
C ASN A 13 -1.05 4.63 24.32
N GLU A 14 0.11 5.21 24.65
CA GLU A 14 0.25 6.17 25.73
C GLU A 14 0.14 7.62 25.24
N ARG A 15 0.72 7.93 24.08
CA ARG A 15 0.80 9.29 23.53
C ARG A 15 0.82 9.31 22.01
N ILE A 16 0.59 10.51 21.45
CA ILE A 16 0.81 10.77 20.03
C ILE A 16 2.33 10.88 19.80
N LEU A 17 2.85 10.11 18.84
CA LEU A 17 4.25 10.16 18.43
C LEU A 17 4.47 11.19 17.32
N VAL A 18 5.70 11.69 17.23
CA VAL A 18 6.11 12.67 16.23
C VAL A 18 7.07 12.03 15.22
N LEU A 19 6.68 12.00 13.95
CA LEU A 19 7.54 11.69 12.81
C LEU A 19 8.29 12.98 12.40
N ASP A 20 9.42 12.85 11.71
CA ASP A 20 10.19 13.98 11.23
C ASP A 20 9.51 14.74 10.08
N GLY A 21 10.25 15.69 9.49
CA GLY A 21 9.80 16.54 8.40
C GLY A 21 10.46 16.18 7.07
N GLY A 22 10.22 17.00 6.04
CA GLY A 22 10.75 16.75 4.69
C GLY A 22 12.29 16.77 4.61
N MET A 23 12.90 15.61 4.35
CA MET A 23 14.34 15.48 4.08
C MET A 23 14.78 16.31 2.87
N GLY A 24 14.04 16.23 1.76
CA GLY A 24 14.35 16.97 0.53
C GLY A 24 14.35 18.48 0.71
N THR A 25 13.38 19.03 1.46
CA THR A 25 13.31 20.46 1.80
C THR A 25 14.53 20.89 2.62
N MET A 26 14.96 20.06 3.57
CA MET A 26 16.15 20.36 4.37
C MET A 26 17.42 20.33 3.52
N ILE A 27 17.60 19.35 2.64
CA ILE A 27 18.75 19.28 1.72
C ILE A 27 18.83 20.52 0.83
N GLN A 28 17.70 21.03 0.31
CA GLN A 28 17.67 22.24 -0.52
C GLN A 28 18.23 23.47 0.21
N SER A 29 18.04 23.57 1.54
CA SER A 29 18.57 24.68 2.35
C SER A 29 20.11 24.76 2.38
N TYR A 30 20.81 23.64 2.17
CA TYR A 30 22.27 23.59 2.09
C TYR A 30 22.81 24.09 0.74
N ARG A 31 21.94 24.31 -0.25
CA ARG A 31 22.29 24.84 -1.59
C ARG A 31 23.42 24.05 -2.26
N LEU A 32 23.39 22.73 -2.15
CA LEU A 32 24.41 21.84 -2.70
C LEU A 32 24.51 21.94 -4.23
N HIS A 33 25.73 21.80 -4.73
CA HIS A 33 26.06 21.83 -6.15
C HIS A 33 26.41 20.42 -6.67
N GLU A 34 26.56 20.27 -7.98
CA GLU A 34 26.81 18.97 -8.63
C GLU A 34 28.02 18.24 -8.03
N GLU A 35 29.08 18.99 -7.70
CA GLU A 35 30.30 18.48 -7.08
C GLU A 35 30.04 17.85 -5.70
N ASP A 36 29.05 18.37 -4.96
CA ASP A 36 28.67 17.83 -3.66
C ASP A 36 27.97 16.47 -3.80
N PHE A 37 27.10 16.32 -4.81
CA PHE A 37 26.44 15.04 -5.09
C PHE A 37 27.45 13.99 -5.57
N ARG A 38 28.39 14.38 -6.42
CA ARG A 38 29.44 13.49 -6.95
C ARG A 38 30.40 13.01 -5.87
N GLY A 39 30.84 13.92 -5.00
CA GLY A 39 31.97 13.68 -4.11
C GLY A 39 33.21 13.18 -4.86
N GLU A 40 34.10 12.49 -4.17
CA GLU A 40 35.30 11.91 -4.81
C GLU A 40 34.96 10.66 -5.64
N ARG A 41 34.04 9.83 -5.15
CA ARG A 41 33.75 8.51 -5.73
C ARG A 41 33.08 8.58 -7.10
N PHE A 42 32.26 9.61 -7.35
CA PHE A 42 31.46 9.73 -8.57
C PHE A 42 31.86 10.94 -9.42
N ALA A 43 33.09 11.46 -9.25
CA ALA A 43 33.60 12.62 -9.98
C ALA A 43 33.39 12.50 -11.50
N ASP A 44 33.75 11.35 -12.07
CA ASP A 44 33.66 11.06 -13.51
C ASP A 44 32.36 10.35 -13.93
N TRP A 45 31.29 10.42 -13.13
CA TRP A 45 30.01 9.76 -13.46
C TRP A 45 29.40 10.34 -14.75
N PRO A 46 28.87 9.51 -15.67
CA PRO A 46 28.56 9.92 -17.05
C PRO A 46 27.32 10.80 -17.24
N CYS A 47 26.59 11.13 -16.16
CA CYS A 47 25.43 12.02 -16.18
C CYS A 47 25.38 12.88 -14.91
N ASP A 48 24.54 13.91 -14.92
CA ASP A 48 24.33 14.78 -13.76
C ASP A 48 23.73 14.00 -12.59
N LEU A 49 24.19 14.29 -11.37
CA LEU A 49 23.75 13.63 -10.14
C LEU A 49 23.00 14.57 -9.20
N LYS A 50 23.03 15.88 -9.45
CA LYS A 50 22.26 16.86 -8.70
C LYS A 50 20.77 16.52 -8.76
N GLY A 51 20.16 16.48 -7.58
CA GLY A 51 18.76 16.07 -7.38
C GLY A 51 18.60 14.62 -6.92
N ASN A 52 19.63 13.78 -7.05
CA ASN A 52 19.66 12.46 -6.43
C ASN A 52 19.96 12.59 -4.92
N ASN A 53 18.97 13.06 -4.15
CA ASN A 53 19.13 13.33 -2.72
C ASN A 53 19.54 12.09 -1.92
N ASP A 54 19.03 10.92 -2.29
CA ASP A 54 19.37 9.63 -1.69
C ASP A 54 20.88 9.35 -1.74
N LEU A 55 21.58 9.73 -2.82
CA LEU A 55 23.03 9.55 -2.99
C LEU A 55 23.85 10.23 -1.89
N LEU A 56 23.33 11.31 -1.31
CA LEU A 56 24.05 12.11 -0.31
C LEU A 56 24.40 11.32 0.95
N VAL A 57 23.77 10.17 1.22
CA VAL A 57 24.22 9.28 2.31
C VAL A 57 25.61 8.68 2.06
N LEU A 58 26.07 8.66 0.81
CA LEU A 58 27.41 8.21 0.42
C LEU A 58 28.37 9.38 0.20
N SER A 59 27.93 10.46 -0.46
CA SER A 59 28.81 11.57 -0.84
C SER A 59 28.89 12.69 0.20
N LYS A 60 27.84 12.91 1.00
CA LYS A 60 27.74 13.95 2.05
C LYS A 60 27.01 13.45 3.30
N PRO A 61 27.44 12.32 3.90
CA PRO A 61 26.75 11.73 5.06
C PRO A 61 26.62 12.69 6.25
N GLU A 62 27.55 13.63 6.41
CA GLU A 62 27.51 14.65 7.45
C GLU A 62 26.32 15.61 7.33
N VAL A 63 25.86 15.91 6.11
CA VAL A 63 24.69 16.76 5.88
C VAL A 63 23.43 15.99 6.29
N ILE A 64 23.30 14.74 5.87
CA ILE A 64 22.14 13.91 6.20
C ILE A 64 22.06 13.64 7.71
N ALA A 65 23.21 13.36 8.36
CA ALA A 65 23.27 13.24 9.82
C ALA A 65 22.87 14.53 10.53
N ALA A 66 23.31 15.70 10.04
CA ALA A 66 22.93 16.98 10.62
C ALA A 66 21.40 17.20 10.56
N ILE A 67 20.76 16.81 9.45
CA ILE A 67 19.30 16.91 9.29
C ILE A 67 18.57 15.98 10.27
N HIS A 68 18.98 14.71 10.37
CA HIS A 68 18.38 13.79 11.36
C HIS A 68 18.51 14.31 12.79
N ASN A 69 19.68 14.83 13.15
CA ASN A 69 19.92 15.42 14.46
C ASN A 69 19.04 16.64 14.73
N ALA A 70 18.83 17.51 13.73
CA ALA A 70 17.96 18.66 13.85
C ALA A 70 16.49 18.26 14.10
N TYR A 71 16.01 17.19 13.46
CA TYR A 71 14.65 16.68 13.71
C TYR A 71 14.50 16.02 15.09
N PHE A 72 15.49 15.28 15.56
CA PHE A 72 15.47 14.76 16.93
C PHE A 72 15.51 15.89 17.97
N GLU A 73 16.31 16.93 17.75
CA GLU A 73 16.34 18.12 18.60
C GLU A 73 15.00 18.85 18.63
N ALA A 74 14.32 18.93 17.48
CA ALA A 74 12.96 19.44 17.36
C ALA A 74 11.90 18.57 18.06
N GLY A 75 12.24 17.34 18.47
CA GLY A 75 11.37 16.50 19.26
C GLY A 75 10.75 15.32 18.51
N ALA A 76 11.25 14.98 17.31
CA ALA A 76 10.87 13.76 16.62
C ALA A 76 11.13 12.50 17.48
N ASP A 77 10.23 11.53 17.38
CA ASP A 77 10.31 10.19 17.95
C ASP A 77 10.80 9.17 16.92
N ILE A 78 10.39 9.37 15.66
CA ILE A 78 10.68 8.53 14.52
C ILE A 78 11.31 9.42 13.45
N ILE A 79 12.39 8.95 12.83
CA ILE A 79 12.95 9.58 11.62
C ILE A 79 12.85 8.63 10.43
N GLU A 80 12.72 9.20 9.26
CA GLU A 80 12.74 8.51 7.98
C GLU A 80 14.18 8.33 7.48
N THR A 81 14.52 7.19 6.89
CA THR A 81 15.77 7.05 6.14
C THR A 81 15.73 7.89 4.87
N ASN A 82 16.86 8.46 4.46
CA ASN A 82 16.98 9.16 3.17
C ASN A 82 17.05 8.15 2.00
N THR A 83 15.95 7.44 1.75
CA THR A 83 15.86 6.31 0.80
C THR A 83 14.61 6.35 -0.09
N PHE A 84 13.98 7.52 -0.23
CA PHE A 84 12.74 7.69 -0.99
C PHE A 84 12.83 7.17 -2.44
N ASN A 85 13.96 7.41 -3.12
CA ASN A 85 14.19 6.96 -4.50
C ASN A 85 15.18 5.79 -4.59
N SER A 86 15.59 5.21 -3.47
CA SER A 86 16.60 4.14 -3.41
C SER A 86 16.03 2.79 -3.84
N THR A 87 15.62 2.71 -5.09
CA THR A 87 15.22 1.47 -5.77
C THR A 87 15.97 1.37 -7.09
N THR A 88 16.19 0.15 -7.59
CA THR A 88 16.79 -0.05 -8.92
C THR A 88 16.03 0.67 -10.04
N ILE A 89 14.72 0.87 -9.88
CA ILE A 89 13.86 1.55 -10.85
C ILE A 89 14.12 3.05 -10.89
N ALA A 90 14.06 3.74 -9.74
CA ALA A 90 14.25 5.18 -9.69
C ALA A 90 15.73 5.58 -9.88
N MET A 91 16.67 4.76 -9.40
CA MET A 91 18.10 4.99 -9.62
C MET A 91 18.53 4.89 -11.09
N ALA A 92 17.71 4.30 -11.96
CA ALA A 92 17.97 4.25 -13.40
C ALA A 92 18.00 5.65 -14.05
N ASP A 93 17.27 6.63 -13.50
CA ASP A 93 17.31 8.02 -13.99
C ASP A 93 18.72 8.64 -13.84
N TYR A 94 19.53 8.10 -12.92
CA TYR A 94 20.92 8.49 -12.66
C TYR A 94 21.93 7.41 -13.09
N ARG A 95 21.49 6.32 -13.75
CA ARG A 95 22.30 5.14 -14.12
C ARG A 95 22.97 4.45 -12.93
N MET A 96 22.36 4.52 -11.75
CA MET A 96 22.89 4.07 -10.46
C MET A 96 22.17 2.83 -9.92
N GLU A 97 21.52 2.04 -10.77
CA GLU A 97 20.72 0.87 -10.36
C GLU A 97 21.51 -0.07 -9.44
N SER A 98 22.79 -0.30 -9.77
CA SER A 98 23.69 -1.16 -8.99
C SER A 98 24.05 -0.64 -7.59
N LEU A 99 23.76 0.63 -7.29
CA LEU A 99 24.04 1.27 -5.99
C LEU A 99 22.81 1.30 -5.07
N SER A 100 21.63 0.91 -5.55
CA SER A 100 20.37 0.91 -4.80
C SER A 100 20.50 0.25 -3.42
N ALA A 101 21.00 -0.99 -3.37
CA ALA A 101 21.21 -1.70 -2.10
C ALA A 101 22.23 -1.00 -1.17
N GLU A 102 23.32 -0.47 -1.73
CA GLU A 102 24.35 0.21 -0.94
C GLU A 102 23.83 1.50 -0.30
N ILE A 103 23.09 2.30 -1.07
CA ILE A 103 22.48 3.55 -0.60
C ILE A 103 21.48 3.24 0.53
N ASN A 104 20.59 2.27 0.36
CA ASN A 104 19.65 1.86 1.41
C ASN A 104 20.36 1.44 2.71
N TYR A 105 21.38 0.59 2.59
CA TYR A 105 22.13 0.12 3.74
C TYR A 105 22.85 1.26 4.47
N ALA A 106 23.53 2.15 3.72
CA ALA A 106 24.24 3.29 4.27
C ALA A 106 23.29 4.29 4.96
N ALA A 107 22.14 4.59 4.33
CA ALA A 107 21.12 5.47 4.89
C ALA A 107 20.54 4.91 6.20
N ALA A 108 20.20 3.62 6.23
CA ALA A 108 19.71 2.95 7.43
C ALA A 108 20.73 2.96 8.57
N LYS A 109 22.01 2.68 8.28
CA LYS A 109 23.10 2.76 9.28
C LYS A 109 23.27 4.16 9.84
N LEU A 110 23.23 5.17 8.98
CA LEU A 110 23.39 6.58 9.37
C LEU A 110 22.24 7.03 10.28
N ALA A 111 21.00 6.76 9.90
CA ALA A 111 19.81 7.07 10.69
C ALA A 111 19.83 6.31 12.04
N ARG A 112 20.20 5.02 12.04
CA ARG A 112 20.36 4.21 13.27
C ARG A 112 21.38 4.81 14.22
N ALA A 113 22.55 5.21 13.73
CA ALA A 113 23.59 5.82 14.56
C ALA A 113 23.09 7.11 15.23
N CYS A 114 22.41 7.99 14.47
CA CYS A 114 21.81 9.20 15.04
C CYS A 114 20.75 8.86 16.11
N ALA A 115 19.85 7.91 15.81
CA ALA A 115 18.79 7.52 16.73
C ALA A 115 19.33 6.87 18.02
N ASP A 116 20.40 6.08 17.95
CA ASP A 116 21.07 5.50 19.14
C ASP A 116 21.71 6.57 20.01
N GLU A 117 22.40 7.54 19.40
CA GLU A 117 22.99 8.66 20.12
C GLU A 117 21.94 9.49 20.88
N TRP A 118 20.83 9.82 20.23
CA TRP A 118 19.74 10.57 20.87
C TRP A 118 19.02 9.76 21.95
N THR A 119 18.85 8.45 21.74
CA THR A 119 18.30 7.55 22.76
C THR A 119 19.23 7.50 23.98
N ALA A 120 20.55 7.44 23.79
CA ALA A 120 21.50 7.45 24.89
C ALA A 120 21.48 8.78 25.68
N ARG A 121 21.25 9.92 25.01
CA ARG A 121 21.11 11.24 25.64
C ARG A 121 19.83 11.39 26.47
N THR A 122 18.74 10.75 26.03
CA THR A 122 17.42 10.81 26.69
C THR A 122 16.75 9.43 26.70
N PRO A 123 17.19 8.52 27.59
CA PRO A 123 16.78 7.12 27.61
C PRO A 123 15.27 6.88 27.81
N GLU A 124 14.58 7.83 28.42
CA GLU A 124 13.13 7.82 28.65
C GLU A 124 12.31 8.00 27.35
N LYS A 125 12.93 8.45 26.27
CA LYS A 125 12.30 8.69 24.96
C LYS A 125 13.02 7.86 23.90
N PRO A 126 12.79 6.55 23.73
CA PRO A 126 13.49 5.77 22.71
C PRO A 126 13.24 6.31 21.30
N ARG A 127 14.28 6.34 20.44
CA ARG A 127 14.17 6.81 19.05
C ARG A 127 14.11 5.65 18.05
N PHE A 128 13.25 5.83 17.05
CA PHE A 128 12.98 4.82 16.04
C PHE A 128 13.38 5.28 14.64
N VAL A 129 13.75 4.32 13.79
CA VAL A 129 14.12 4.56 12.39
C VAL A 129 13.14 3.85 11.48
N ALA A 130 12.49 4.60 10.58
CA ALA A 130 11.64 4.11 9.53
C ALA A 130 12.42 3.97 8.22
N GLY A 131 12.56 2.73 7.73
CA GLY A 131 13.11 2.44 6.42
C GLY A 131 12.11 2.81 5.33
N VAL A 132 12.36 3.90 4.61
CA VAL A 132 11.46 4.43 3.60
C VAL A 132 11.58 3.68 2.28
N LEU A 133 10.41 3.29 1.75
CA LEU A 133 10.21 2.83 0.38
C LEU A 133 9.25 3.80 -0.31
N GLY A 134 9.78 4.69 -1.15
CA GLY A 134 8.96 5.58 -1.99
C GLY A 134 8.35 4.84 -3.19
N PRO A 135 7.45 5.50 -3.94
CA PRO A 135 6.58 4.84 -4.92
C PRO A 135 7.24 4.52 -6.28
N THR A 136 8.52 4.86 -6.47
CA THR A 136 9.24 4.93 -7.76
C THR A 136 8.70 6.02 -8.71
N ASN A 137 9.29 6.13 -9.91
CA ASN A 137 8.85 7.02 -10.99
C ASN A 137 7.95 6.33 -12.04
N ARG A 138 7.47 5.11 -11.78
CA ARG A 138 6.64 4.32 -12.72
C ARG A 138 5.29 3.96 -12.11
N THR A 139 4.26 3.84 -12.94
CA THR A 139 2.90 3.43 -12.54
C THR A 139 2.56 2.05 -13.08
N ALA A 140 2.13 1.13 -12.23
CA ALA A 140 1.64 -0.18 -12.65
C ALA A 140 0.16 -0.16 -13.03
N SER A 141 -0.64 0.77 -12.49
CA SER A 141 -2.09 0.84 -12.76
C SER A 141 -2.45 1.77 -13.91
N ILE A 142 -1.60 2.73 -14.27
CA ILE A 142 -1.86 3.77 -15.28
C ILE A 142 -0.92 3.56 -16.49
N SER A 143 -1.44 3.71 -17.70
CA SER A 143 -0.60 3.72 -18.91
C SER A 143 0.15 5.05 -19.05
N PRO A 144 1.48 5.03 -19.32
CA PRO A 144 2.22 6.23 -19.70
C PRO A 144 2.05 6.59 -21.18
N ASP A 145 1.45 5.73 -22.00
CA ASP A 145 1.22 5.96 -23.43
C ASP A 145 -0.24 6.32 -23.68
N VAL A 146 -0.48 7.56 -24.12
CA VAL A 146 -1.82 8.07 -24.43
C VAL A 146 -2.48 7.34 -25.61
N ASN A 147 -1.71 6.66 -26.46
CA ASN A 147 -2.23 5.94 -27.62
C ASN A 147 -2.51 4.47 -27.33
N ASP A 148 -1.92 3.91 -26.27
CA ASP A 148 -2.18 2.54 -25.81
C ASP A 148 -2.57 2.53 -24.33
N PRO A 149 -3.87 2.64 -24.00
CA PRO A 149 -4.34 2.60 -22.61
C PRO A 149 -4.05 1.27 -21.90
N ALA A 150 -3.75 0.20 -22.64
CA ALA A 150 -3.38 -1.10 -22.07
C ALA A 150 -1.88 -1.22 -21.73
N PHE A 151 -1.03 -0.34 -22.27
CA PHE A 151 0.42 -0.40 -22.08
C PHE A 151 0.83 -0.12 -20.63
N ARG A 152 1.88 -0.79 -20.15
CA ARG A 152 2.53 -0.53 -18.87
C ARG A 152 4.04 -0.59 -19.07
N ASN A 153 4.77 0.42 -18.60
CA ASN A 153 6.23 0.48 -18.68
C ASN A 153 6.94 -0.17 -17.48
N ILE A 154 6.17 -0.71 -16.54
CA ILE A 154 6.65 -1.47 -15.38
C ILE A 154 5.67 -2.60 -15.09
N THR A 155 6.17 -3.71 -14.57
CA THR A 155 5.35 -4.85 -14.14
C THR A 155 5.37 -5.01 -12.62
N PHE A 156 4.34 -5.66 -12.08
CA PHE A 156 4.27 -6.00 -10.66
C PHE A 156 5.53 -6.75 -10.18
N ASP A 157 6.01 -7.71 -10.97
CA ASP A 157 7.18 -8.53 -10.61
C ASP A 157 8.48 -7.72 -10.59
N GLN A 158 8.64 -6.73 -11.50
CA GLN A 158 9.78 -5.81 -11.46
C GLN A 158 9.76 -4.91 -10.23
N LEU A 159 8.57 -4.40 -9.84
CA LEU A 159 8.40 -3.64 -8.61
C LEU A 159 8.73 -4.50 -7.39
N VAL A 160 8.23 -5.74 -7.33
CA VAL A 160 8.53 -6.67 -6.24
C VAL A 160 10.04 -6.88 -6.12
N ALA A 161 10.74 -7.14 -7.22
CA ALA A 161 12.19 -7.35 -7.21
C ALA A 161 12.95 -6.11 -6.66
N ALA A 162 12.60 -4.91 -7.12
CA ALA A 162 13.23 -3.67 -6.67
C ALA A 162 12.98 -3.38 -5.17
N TYR A 163 11.73 -3.56 -4.71
CA TYR A 163 11.38 -3.37 -3.31
C TYR A 163 11.99 -4.41 -2.38
N ARG A 164 12.16 -5.67 -2.83
CA ARG A 164 12.83 -6.71 -2.04
C ARG A 164 14.29 -6.38 -1.78
N GLU A 165 15.03 -5.94 -2.80
CA GLU A 165 16.42 -5.51 -2.64
C GLU A 165 16.55 -4.37 -1.63
N SER A 166 15.71 -3.35 -1.79
CA SER A 166 15.69 -2.18 -0.91
C SER A 166 15.33 -2.57 0.53
N THR A 167 14.28 -3.38 0.71
CA THR A 167 13.85 -3.89 2.01
C THR A 167 14.97 -4.65 2.71
N LYS A 168 15.64 -5.56 2.00
CA LYS A 168 16.75 -6.34 2.56
C LYS A 168 17.85 -5.43 3.08
N ALA A 169 18.30 -4.48 2.27
CA ALA A 169 19.36 -3.54 2.62
C ALA A 169 18.98 -2.64 3.83
N LEU A 170 17.74 -2.17 3.88
CA LEU A 170 17.21 -1.40 5.02
C LEU A 170 17.22 -2.23 6.31
N VAL A 171 16.73 -3.48 6.25
CA VAL A 171 16.71 -4.40 7.40
C VAL A 171 18.13 -4.70 7.89
N GLU A 172 19.06 -5.02 6.99
CA GLU A 172 20.47 -5.25 7.33
C GLU A 172 21.16 -3.98 7.89
N GLY A 173 20.71 -2.81 7.45
CA GLY A 173 21.13 -1.51 7.98
C GLY A 173 20.68 -1.26 9.42
N GLY A 174 19.59 -1.89 9.85
CA GLY A 174 19.10 -1.85 11.24
C GLY A 174 17.94 -0.89 11.47
N VAL A 175 17.03 -0.75 10.49
CA VAL A 175 15.76 -0.03 10.68
C VAL A 175 14.85 -0.74 11.69
N ASP A 176 13.99 0.04 12.35
CA ASP A 176 13.05 -0.48 13.36
C ASP A 176 11.70 -0.88 12.75
N LEU A 177 11.38 -0.36 11.57
CA LEU A 177 10.15 -0.59 10.80
C LEU A 177 10.34 -0.17 9.33
N ILE A 178 9.43 -0.59 8.44
CA ILE A 178 9.41 -0.19 7.03
C ILE A 178 8.22 0.75 6.78
N LEU A 179 8.46 1.88 6.13
CA LEU A 179 7.45 2.85 5.72
C LEU A 179 7.30 2.85 4.19
N ILE A 180 6.14 2.41 3.70
CA ILE A 180 5.74 2.55 2.30
C ILE A 180 4.94 3.84 2.20
N GLU A 181 5.54 4.91 1.70
CA GLU A 181 4.92 6.25 1.73
C GLU A 181 4.77 6.89 0.36
N THR A 182 4.01 8.00 0.34
CA THR A 182 3.68 8.77 -0.86
C THR A 182 3.07 7.87 -1.94
N VAL A 183 2.21 6.94 -1.52
CA VAL A 183 1.57 6.00 -2.45
C VAL A 183 0.60 6.77 -3.34
N PHE A 184 1.01 7.01 -4.58
CA PHE A 184 0.16 7.57 -5.64
C PHE A 184 -0.56 6.48 -6.44
N ASP A 185 0.04 5.28 -6.54
CA ASP A 185 -0.49 4.10 -7.24
C ASP A 185 -0.58 2.92 -6.28
N THR A 186 -1.80 2.48 -5.98
CA THR A 186 -2.04 1.39 -5.04
C THR A 186 -1.51 0.04 -5.52
N LEU A 187 -1.40 -0.19 -6.83
CA LEU A 187 -0.82 -1.42 -7.36
C LEU A 187 0.69 -1.47 -7.07
N ASN A 188 1.39 -0.33 -7.12
CA ASN A 188 2.78 -0.24 -6.67
C ASN A 188 2.91 -0.57 -5.18
N ALA A 189 2.03 -0.03 -4.34
CA ALA A 189 2.05 -0.33 -2.90
C ALA A 189 1.72 -1.80 -2.61
N LYS A 190 0.82 -2.43 -3.37
CA LYS A 190 0.58 -3.89 -3.27
C LYS A 190 1.85 -4.68 -3.62
N ALA A 191 2.60 -4.26 -4.63
CA ALA A 191 3.90 -4.87 -4.95
C ALA A 191 4.92 -4.66 -3.83
N ALA A 192 4.98 -3.47 -3.22
CA ALA A 192 5.83 -3.19 -2.07
C ALA A 192 5.46 -4.05 -0.85
N VAL A 193 4.16 -4.16 -0.51
CA VAL A 193 3.69 -5.03 0.59
C VAL A 193 4.03 -6.49 0.33
N PHE A 194 3.86 -6.96 -0.90
CA PHE A 194 4.23 -8.31 -1.30
C PHE A 194 5.73 -8.55 -1.10
N ALA A 195 6.56 -7.64 -1.60
CA ALA A 195 8.02 -7.67 -1.47
C ALA A 195 8.48 -7.67 -0.02
N VAL A 196 7.96 -6.75 0.80
CA VAL A 196 8.33 -6.62 2.21
C VAL A 196 7.99 -7.89 2.98
N LYS A 197 6.77 -8.42 2.80
CA LYS A 197 6.35 -9.67 3.48
C LYS A 197 7.17 -10.88 3.04
N GLU A 198 7.50 -10.98 1.76
CA GLU A 198 8.35 -12.06 1.25
C GLU A 198 9.78 -11.95 1.78
N GLU A 199 10.34 -10.74 1.82
CA GLU A 199 11.70 -10.53 2.32
C GLU A 199 11.79 -10.71 3.84
N PHE A 200 10.78 -10.32 4.60
CA PHE A 200 10.71 -10.61 6.03
C PHE A 200 10.68 -12.11 6.31
N GLU A 201 9.91 -12.89 5.53
CA GLU A 201 9.92 -14.36 5.62
C GLU A 201 11.29 -14.94 5.27
N ALA A 202 11.94 -14.42 4.22
CA ALA A 202 13.27 -14.87 3.79
C ALA A 202 14.37 -14.58 4.83
N LEU A 203 14.30 -13.42 5.48
CA LEU A 203 15.24 -12.99 6.52
C LEU A 203 14.91 -13.55 7.92
N GLY A 204 13.72 -14.11 8.12
CA GLY A 204 13.25 -14.60 9.42
C GLY A 204 13.02 -13.48 10.43
N VAL A 205 12.60 -12.29 9.96
CA VAL A 205 12.32 -11.11 10.81
C VAL A 205 10.82 -10.80 10.81
N ASP A 206 10.39 -10.08 11.85
CA ASP A 206 9.01 -9.57 11.96
C ASP A 206 9.07 -8.11 12.41
N LEU A 207 9.15 -7.20 11.43
CA LEU A 207 9.17 -5.75 11.66
C LEU A 207 7.82 -5.13 11.30
N PRO A 208 7.41 -4.02 11.96
CA PRO A 208 6.20 -3.32 11.59
C PRO A 208 6.28 -2.70 10.19
N ILE A 209 5.14 -2.68 9.50
CA ILE A 209 4.94 -1.94 8.25
C ILE A 209 4.09 -0.71 8.56
N MET A 210 4.50 0.45 8.06
CA MET A 210 3.70 1.67 7.96
C MET A 210 3.32 1.90 6.51
N ILE A 211 2.11 2.37 6.26
CA ILE A 211 1.64 2.73 4.91
C ILE A 211 1.11 4.16 4.95
N SER A 212 1.54 5.00 4.00
CA SER A 212 1.01 6.34 3.82
C SER A 212 0.68 6.61 2.36
N GLY A 213 -0.57 6.97 2.10
CA GLY A 213 -1.07 7.33 0.77
C GLY A 213 -1.03 8.83 0.50
N THR A 214 -1.10 9.21 -0.77
CA THR A 214 -1.21 10.62 -1.17
C THR A 214 -2.51 10.86 -1.92
N ILE A 215 -3.32 11.79 -1.40
CA ILE A 215 -4.49 12.33 -2.09
C ILE A 215 -4.03 13.53 -2.92
N THR A 216 -4.25 13.50 -4.23
CA THR A 216 -3.60 14.45 -5.14
C THR A 216 -4.23 15.83 -5.14
N ASP A 217 -5.54 15.91 -4.91
CA ASP A 217 -6.30 17.14 -4.99
C ASP A 217 -7.62 17.08 -4.19
N ALA A 218 -8.44 18.12 -4.35
CA ALA A 218 -9.74 18.26 -3.69
C ALA A 218 -10.79 17.20 -4.08
N SER A 219 -10.54 16.36 -5.09
CA SER A 219 -11.43 15.24 -5.45
C SER A 219 -11.41 14.11 -4.41
N GLY A 220 -10.39 14.06 -3.55
CA GLY A 220 -10.28 13.06 -2.50
C GLY A 220 -9.82 11.69 -2.99
N ARG A 221 -9.13 11.66 -4.13
CA ARG A 221 -8.62 10.44 -4.75
C ARG A 221 -7.10 10.42 -4.82
N THR A 222 -6.54 9.21 -4.82
CA THR A 222 -5.14 8.99 -5.22
C THR A 222 -4.96 9.31 -6.71
N LEU A 223 -3.70 9.41 -7.19
CA LEU A 223 -3.43 9.58 -8.61
C LEU A 223 -4.03 8.43 -9.45
N SER A 224 -4.03 7.21 -8.90
CA SER A 224 -4.66 6.03 -9.51
C SER A 224 -6.19 5.98 -9.36
N GLY A 225 -6.81 7.03 -8.79
CA GLY A 225 -8.25 7.25 -8.75
C GLY A 225 -9.00 6.64 -7.57
N GLN A 226 -8.32 6.03 -6.59
CA GLN A 226 -9.00 5.42 -5.44
C GLN A 226 -9.42 6.46 -4.40
N THR A 227 -10.62 6.29 -3.84
CA THR A 227 -11.03 7.02 -2.62
C THR A 227 -10.27 6.52 -1.38
N THR A 228 -10.28 7.27 -0.28
CA THR A 228 -9.59 6.91 0.97
C THR A 228 -9.97 5.51 1.50
N GLU A 229 -11.26 5.17 1.52
CA GLU A 229 -11.70 3.85 2.00
C GLU A 229 -11.37 2.72 1.01
N ALA A 230 -11.44 2.98 -0.30
CA ALA A 230 -11.01 2.05 -1.32
C ALA A 230 -9.51 1.71 -1.17
N PHE A 231 -8.68 2.75 -1.00
CA PHE A 231 -7.25 2.62 -0.75
C PHE A 231 -6.94 1.79 0.49
N TYR A 232 -7.61 2.07 1.61
CA TYR A 232 -7.47 1.27 2.83
C TYR A 232 -7.89 -0.19 2.61
N ASN A 233 -9.04 -0.45 1.98
CA ASN A 233 -9.51 -1.81 1.71
C ASN A 233 -8.54 -2.60 0.82
N SER A 234 -7.92 -1.95 -0.17
CA SER A 234 -6.89 -2.56 -1.03
C SER A 234 -5.66 -3.03 -0.26
N LEU A 235 -5.23 -2.29 0.76
CA LEU A 235 -3.97 -2.53 1.47
C LEU A 235 -4.15 -3.05 2.91
N ARG A 236 -5.38 -3.22 3.41
CA ARG A 236 -5.66 -3.77 4.75
C ARG A 236 -4.97 -5.11 5.01
N HIS A 237 -4.77 -5.92 3.97
CA HIS A 237 -4.06 -7.20 4.03
C HIS A 237 -2.57 -7.08 4.39
N ALA A 238 -2.00 -5.88 4.35
CA ALA A 238 -0.65 -5.60 4.83
C ALA A 238 -0.52 -5.84 6.34
N GLU A 239 -1.62 -5.72 7.10
CA GLU A 239 -1.60 -5.79 8.57
C GLU A 239 -0.65 -4.72 9.16
N ALA A 240 -0.64 -3.54 8.54
CA ALA A 240 0.23 -2.44 8.89
C ALA A 240 0.04 -2.01 10.35
N LEU A 241 1.13 -1.63 11.02
CA LEU A 241 1.09 -0.99 12.33
C LEU A 241 0.34 0.33 12.24
N THR A 242 0.62 1.09 11.18
CA THR A 242 -0.06 2.36 10.93
C THR A 242 -0.51 2.48 9.48
N PHE A 243 -1.58 3.23 9.28
CA PHE A 243 -2.07 3.62 7.97
C PHE A 243 -2.37 5.11 7.97
N GLY A 244 -1.88 5.85 6.99
CA GLY A 244 -1.92 7.30 7.00
C GLY A 244 -2.00 7.95 5.64
N LEU A 245 -1.92 9.28 5.66
CA LEU A 245 -1.85 10.11 4.46
C LEU A 245 -0.73 11.15 4.60
N ASN A 246 -0.05 11.42 3.49
CA ASN A 246 1.03 12.39 3.43
C ASN A 246 1.13 13.10 2.08
N CYS A 247 1.86 14.21 2.11
CA CYS A 247 2.17 15.02 0.93
C CYS A 247 0.93 15.59 0.22
N ALA A 248 1.17 16.24 -0.93
CA ALA A 248 0.25 16.93 -1.84
C ALA A 248 -0.61 18.05 -1.23
N LEU A 249 -1.29 17.78 -0.12
CA LEU A 249 -2.21 18.68 0.55
C LEU A 249 -1.63 19.21 1.86
N GLY A 250 -2.07 20.42 2.23
CA GLY A 250 -1.85 20.97 3.56
C GLY A 250 -2.81 20.37 4.60
N PRO A 251 -2.64 20.72 5.88
CA PRO A 251 -3.50 20.25 6.96
C PRO A 251 -4.97 20.74 6.87
N ASP A 252 -5.29 21.81 6.15
CA ASP A 252 -6.71 22.18 5.99
C ASP A 252 -7.42 21.23 5.01
N GLU A 253 -6.82 20.99 3.85
CA GLU A 253 -7.41 20.18 2.79
C GLU A 253 -7.40 18.68 3.12
N LEU A 254 -6.35 18.22 3.82
CA LEU A 254 -6.17 16.80 4.14
C LEU A 254 -7.10 16.32 5.27
N ARG A 255 -7.62 17.24 6.10
CA ARG A 255 -8.34 16.95 7.34
C ARG A 255 -9.48 15.94 7.17
N GLN A 256 -10.33 16.15 6.16
CA GLN A 256 -11.51 15.31 5.94
C GLN A 256 -11.14 13.85 5.63
N TYR A 257 -10.02 13.63 4.95
CA TYR A 257 -9.55 12.30 4.58
C TYR A 257 -8.88 11.59 5.76
N VAL A 258 -8.18 12.33 6.61
CA VAL A 258 -7.66 11.82 7.90
C VAL A 258 -8.82 11.45 8.83
N GLN A 259 -9.87 12.28 8.90
CA GLN A 259 -11.07 11.96 9.66
C GLN A 259 -11.73 10.67 9.16
N GLU A 260 -11.91 10.53 7.84
CA GLU A 260 -12.49 9.31 7.26
C GLU A 260 -11.61 8.09 7.55
N LEU A 261 -10.29 8.21 7.39
CA LEU A 261 -9.34 7.14 7.70
C LEU A 261 -9.41 6.74 9.20
N SER A 262 -9.53 7.72 10.10
CA SER A 262 -9.68 7.48 11.54
C SER A 262 -10.94 6.69 11.89
N ARG A 263 -11.98 6.73 11.05
CA ARG A 263 -13.22 5.97 11.24
C ARG A 263 -13.08 4.52 10.78
N ILE A 264 -12.35 4.27 9.69
CA ILE A 264 -12.31 2.96 9.02
C ILE A 264 -11.08 2.11 9.36
N ALA A 265 -9.98 2.72 9.82
CA ALA A 265 -8.73 2.02 10.06
C ALA A 265 -8.77 1.21 11.37
N GLU A 266 -8.41 -0.07 11.31
CA GLU A 266 -8.29 -0.95 12.48
C GLU A 266 -6.94 -0.78 13.18
N CYS A 267 -5.96 -0.23 12.47
CA CYS A 267 -4.63 0.08 12.95
C CYS A 267 -4.53 1.55 13.40
N TYR A 268 -3.34 1.95 13.84
CA TYR A 268 -3.07 3.33 14.23
C TYR A 268 -3.07 4.25 13.00
N VAL A 269 -3.44 5.52 13.19
CA VAL A 269 -3.49 6.49 12.09
C VAL A 269 -2.31 7.45 12.14
N THR A 270 -1.69 7.68 10.98
CA THR A 270 -0.66 8.71 10.80
C THR A 270 -1.12 9.79 9.85
N ALA A 271 -0.58 11.00 10.02
CA ALA A 271 -0.64 12.00 8.98
C ALA A 271 0.62 12.86 9.01
N HIS A 272 1.18 13.14 7.84
CA HIS A 272 2.30 14.08 7.68
C HIS A 272 2.05 14.98 6.46
N PRO A 273 1.21 16.02 6.61
CA PRO A 273 0.87 16.93 5.51
C PRO A 273 2.05 17.82 5.10
N ASN A 274 1.91 18.46 3.94
CA ASN A 274 2.82 19.55 3.55
C ASN A 274 2.62 20.79 4.41
N ALA A 275 3.61 21.69 4.42
CA ALA A 275 3.46 23.05 4.95
C ALA A 275 2.60 23.92 3.99
N GLY A 276 1.35 23.50 3.77
CA GLY A 276 0.44 24.09 2.80
C GLY A 276 0.66 23.60 1.37
N LEU A 277 -0.06 24.21 0.42
CA LEU A 277 0.15 23.99 -1.00
C LEU A 277 1.38 24.78 -1.47
N PRO A 278 2.16 24.26 -2.43
CA PRO A 278 3.28 25.01 -2.98
C PRO A 278 2.79 26.26 -3.72
N ASN A 279 3.49 27.38 -3.53
CA ASN A 279 3.20 28.63 -4.23
C ASN A 279 3.72 28.59 -5.68
N ALA A 280 3.54 29.68 -6.43
CA ALA A 280 3.93 29.75 -7.84
C ALA A 280 5.45 29.55 -8.09
N PHE A 281 6.27 29.66 -7.05
CA PHE A 281 7.72 29.43 -7.09
C PHE A 281 8.11 28.03 -6.57
N GLY A 282 7.13 27.21 -6.17
CA GLY A 282 7.36 25.89 -5.58
C GLY A 282 7.75 25.92 -4.10
N GLU A 283 7.63 27.07 -3.45
CA GLU A 283 7.92 27.24 -2.02
C GLU A 283 6.66 27.00 -1.17
N TYR A 284 6.84 26.79 0.13
CA TYR A 284 5.76 26.47 1.07
C TYR A 284 5.63 27.59 2.10
N ASP A 285 4.44 28.20 2.16
CA ASP A 285 4.20 29.44 2.91
C ASP A 285 3.49 29.25 4.26
N LEU A 286 3.02 28.02 4.58
CA LEU A 286 2.34 27.77 5.85
C LEU A 286 3.37 27.77 6.99
N ASP A 287 3.21 28.67 7.95
CA ASP A 287 4.11 28.78 9.09
C ASP A 287 3.86 27.68 10.15
N ALA A 288 4.87 27.47 11.01
CA ALA A 288 4.88 26.43 12.02
C ALA A 288 3.75 26.57 13.06
N ASP A 289 3.38 27.78 13.47
CA ASP A 289 2.35 28.00 14.49
C ASP A 289 0.96 27.72 13.92
N THR A 290 0.69 28.16 12.69
CA THR A 290 -0.57 27.88 11.99
C THR A 290 -0.73 26.37 11.76
N MET A 291 0.31 25.71 11.23
CA MET A 291 0.30 24.26 11.01
C MET A 291 0.08 23.50 12.32
N ALA A 292 0.79 23.86 13.39
CA ALA A 292 0.66 23.22 14.69
C ALA A 292 -0.74 23.40 15.30
N LYS A 293 -1.39 24.55 15.09
CA LYS A 293 -2.78 24.77 15.51
C LYS A 293 -3.75 23.81 14.80
N GLN A 294 -3.64 23.67 13.48
CA GLN A 294 -4.49 22.76 12.71
C GLN A 294 -4.28 21.29 13.12
N ILE A 295 -3.03 20.89 13.32
CA ILE A 295 -2.68 19.55 13.82
C ILE A 295 -3.24 19.30 15.23
N ARG A 296 -3.19 20.30 16.11
CA ARG A 296 -3.78 20.19 17.45
C ARG A 296 -5.28 19.89 17.38
N GLU A 297 -6.00 20.54 16.48
CA GLU A 297 -7.43 20.29 16.27
C GLU A 297 -7.70 18.83 15.85
N TRP A 298 -6.83 18.24 15.03
CA TRP A 298 -6.92 16.82 14.65
C TRP A 298 -6.67 15.88 15.83
N ALA A 299 -5.67 16.21 16.66
CA ALA A 299 -5.31 15.45 17.84
C ALA A 299 -6.43 15.51 18.90
N GLU A 300 -7.00 16.69 19.17
CA GLU A 300 -8.13 16.88 20.09
C GLU A 300 -9.40 16.17 19.60
N ALA A 301 -9.60 16.09 18.27
CA ALA A 301 -10.68 15.30 17.66
C ALA A 301 -10.44 13.78 17.70
N GLY A 302 -9.27 13.33 18.18
CA GLY A 302 -8.93 11.91 18.31
C GLY A 302 -8.63 11.21 16.99
N PHE A 303 -8.10 11.92 15.99
CA PHE A 303 -7.85 11.35 14.67
C PHE A 303 -6.49 10.64 14.53
N LEU A 304 -5.50 10.98 15.36
CA LEU A 304 -4.09 10.64 15.12
C LEU A 304 -3.48 9.77 16.23
N ASN A 305 -2.49 8.98 15.83
CA ASN A 305 -1.54 8.29 16.70
C ASN A 305 -0.10 8.72 16.42
N ILE A 306 0.19 9.10 15.18
CA ILE A 306 1.47 9.69 14.76
C ILE A 306 1.19 10.94 13.93
N VAL A 307 1.96 12.00 14.13
CA VAL A 307 1.96 13.17 13.25
C VAL A 307 3.37 13.53 12.82
N GLY A 308 3.57 13.97 11.59
CA GLY A 308 4.85 14.48 11.09
C GLY A 308 4.65 15.60 10.07
N GLY A 309 5.69 15.85 9.30
CA GLY A 309 5.65 16.80 8.18
C GLY A 309 6.19 16.19 6.89
N CYS A 310 5.70 16.67 5.75
CA CYS A 310 6.25 16.31 4.44
C CYS A 310 6.93 17.53 3.80
N CYS A 311 6.65 17.83 2.53
CA CYS A 311 7.29 18.94 1.81
C CYS A 311 7.03 20.29 2.47
N GLY A 312 8.08 21.12 2.57
CA GLY A 312 8.02 22.45 3.17
C GLY A 312 8.19 22.48 4.69
N THR A 313 8.05 21.34 5.36
CA THR A 313 8.20 21.27 6.82
C THR A 313 9.67 21.29 7.24
N THR A 314 9.93 21.92 8.39
CA THR A 314 11.29 22.14 8.93
C THR A 314 11.33 21.73 10.42
N PRO A 315 12.51 21.69 11.06
CA PRO A 315 12.62 21.48 12.51
C PRO A 315 11.74 22.43 13.34
N GLU A 316 11.50 23.66 12.88
CA GLU A 316 10.59 24.59 13.54
C GLU A 316 9.14 24.07 13.55
N HIS A 317 8.67 23.55 12.42
CA HIS A 317 7.36 22.93 12.30
C HIS A 317 7.24 21.69 13.20
N ILE A 318 8.24 20.81 13.18
CA ILE A 318 8.26 19.61 14.04
C ILE A 318 8.23 19.99 15.51
N ALA A 319 8.99 21.01 15.92
CA ALA A 319 8.99 21.48 17.31
C ALA A 319 7.64 22.08 17.73
N ALA A 320 7.00 22.85 16.84
CA ALA A 320 5.68 23.40 17.09
C ALA A 320 4.61 22.29 17.21
N MET A 321 4.59 21.33 16.28
CA MET A 321 3.69 20.18 16.32
C MET A 321 3.92 19.30 17.54
N SER A 322 5.18 19.02 17.90
CA SER A 322 5.54 18.24 19.09
C SER A 322 4.98 18.86 20.37
N ARG A 323 5.10 20.18 20.53
CA ARG A 323 4.48 20.91 21.66
C ARG A 323 2.96 20.89 21.60
N ALA A 324 2.37 20.99 20.40
CA ALA A 324 0.93 21.07 20.22
C ALA A 324 0.21 19.76 20.56
N VAL A 325 0.83 18.61 20.30
CA VAL A 325 0.25 17.29 20.62
C VAL A 325 0.64 16.74 21.99
N ALA A 326 1.59 17.38 22.68
CA ALA A 326 2.04 16.94 24.00
C ALA A 326 0.88 16.92 25.02
N GLY A 327 0.73 15.79 25.71
CA GLY A 327 -0.31 15.59 26.73
C GLY A 327 -1.71 15.30 26.19
N LEU A 328 -1.91 15.27 24.87
CA LEU A 328 -3.16 14.83 24.27
C LEU A 328 -3.23 13.30 24.19
N SER A 329 -4.44 12.75 24.32
CA SER A 329 -4.65 11.31 24.24
C SER A 329 -4.57 10.84 22.78
N PRO A 330 -3.88 9.73 22.49
CA PRO A 330 -3.86 9.17 21.14
C PRO A 330 -5.22 8.59 20.77
N ARG A 331 -5.49 8.52 19.45
CA ARG A 331 -6.68 7.84 18.91
C ARG A 331 -6.77 6.41 19.45
N GLN A 332 -7.95 6.05 19.94
CA GLN A 332 -8.24 4.69 20.37
C GLN A 332 -8.56 3.81 19.16
N LEU A 333 -8.02 2.59 19.14
CA LEU A 333 -8.30 1.64 18.06
C LEU A 333 -9.78 1.20 18.12
N PRO A 334 -10.54 1.33 17.02
CA PRO A 334 -11.93 0.96 16.99
C PRO A 334 -12.10 -0.57 16.96
N ASP A 335 -13.21 -1.06 17.53
CA ASP A 335 -13.68 -2.43 17.28
C ASP A 335 -14.54 -2.42 16.02
N ILE A 336 -13.99 -2.95 14.93
CA ILE A 336 -14.63 -2.93 13.60
C ILE A 336 -15.19 -4.33 13.31
N PRO A 337 -16.50 -4.46 13.01
CA PRO A 337 -17.09 -5.74 12.66
C PRO A 337 -16.40 -6.41 11.47
N VAL A 338 -16.23 -7.72 11.55
CA VAL A 338 -15.73 -8.53 10.46
C VAL A 338 -16.76 -8.52 9.33
N ALA A 339 -16.35 -8.05 8.15
CA ALA A 339 -17.16 -7.96 6.94
C ALA A 339 -16.29 -8.26 5.73
N CYS A 340 -16.90 -8.63 4.60
CA CYS A 340 -16.17 -8.76 3.35
C CYS A 340 -15.94 -7.36 2.78
N ARG A 341 -14.69 -6.91 2.74
CA ARG A 341 -14.30 -5.55 2.32
C ARG A 341 -13.54 -5.63 1.02
N LEU A 342 -14.17 -5.20 -0.06
CA LEU A 342 -13.64 -5.22 -1.41
C LEU A 342 -13.38 -3.79 -1.90
N SER A 343 -12.67 -3.66 -3.01
CA SER A 343 -12.45 -2.36 -3.63
C SER A 343 -12.17 -2.46 -5.13
N GLY A 344 -12.76 -1.54 -5.90
CA GLY A 344 -12.27 -1.07 -7.20
C GLY A 344 -11.56 0.28 -7.02
N LEU A 345 -12.04 1.33 -7.70
CA LEU A 345 -11.74 2.72 -7.32
C LEU A 345 -12.56 3.19 -6.11
N GLU A 346 -13.66 2.51 -5.83
CA GLU A 346 -14.56 2.78 -4.71
C GLU A 346 -14.66 1.52 -3.82
N PRO A 347 -14.98 1.69 -2.52
CA PRO A 347 -15.12 0.57 -1.61
C PRO A 347 -16.44 -0.18 -1.85
N LEU A 348 -16.42 -1.49 -1.65
CA LEU A 348 -17.62 -2.31 -1.53
C LEU A 348 -17.52 -3.15 -0.25
N ASN A 349 -18.24 -2.74 0.78
CA ASN A 349 -18.32 -3.47 2.05
C ASN A 349 -19.59 -4.31 2.09
N ILE A 350 -19.45 -5.61 2.31
CA ILE A 350 -20.55 -6.58 2.37
C ILE A 350 -20.62 -7.10 3.81
N GLY A 351 -21.59 -6.58 4.56
CA GLY A 351 -21.88 -6.91 5.96
C GLY A 351 -23.25 -7.56 6.14
N ASP A 352 -23.68 -7.71 7.40
CA ASP A 352 -24.94 -8.38 7.76
C ASP A 352 -26.20 -7.61 7.28
N ASP A 353 -26.08 -6.30 7.07
CA ASP A 353 -27.11 -5.39 6.61
C ASP A 353 -27.14 -5.23 5.08
N SER A 354 -26.21 -5.86 4.37
CA SER A 354 -26.11 -5.77 2.91
C SER A 354 -27.22 -6.56 2.21
N LEU A 355 -27.73 -6.00 1.12
CA LEU A 355 -28.63 -6.71 0.20
C LEU A 355 -27.86 -7.73 -0.65
N PHE A 356 -28.58 -8.43 -1.53
CA PHE A 356 -27.95 -9.33 -2.49
C PHE A 356 -26.98 -8.58 -3.40
N VAL A 357 -25.72 -9.03 -3.42
CA VAL A 357 -24.66 -8.43 -4.24
C VAL A 357 -24.65 -9.06 -5.62
N ASN A 358 -24.89 -8.24 -6.65
CA ASN A 358 -24.91 -8.70 -8.03
C ASN A 358 -23.49 -8.76 -8.61
N VAL A 359 -23.13 -9.92 -9.17
CA VAL A 359 -21.89 -10.13 -9.94
C VAL A 359 -22.25 -10.18 -11.43
N GLY A 360 -21.68 -9.29 -12.23
CA GLY A 360 -21.87 -9.26 -13.67
C GLY A 360 -21.11 -10.39 -14.36
N GLU A 361 -21.84 -11.34 -14.96
CA GLU A 361 -21.30 -12.58 -15.57
C GLU A 361 -21.00 -12.50 -17.08
N ARG A 362 -21.34 -11.39 -17.76
CA ARG A 362 -21.34 -11.31 -19.23
C ARG A 362 -19.95 -11.11 -19.85
N THR A 363 -18.97 -10.74 -19.05
CA THR A 363 -17.54 -10.58 -19.37
C THR A 363 -16.79 -11.91 -19.27
N ASN A 364 -17.42 -12.96 -19.81
CA ASN A 364 -16.96 -14.34 -19.70
C ASN A 364 -16.91 -14.97 -21.09
N VAL A 365 -15.71 -15.34 -21.57
CA VAL A 365 -15.51 -15.92 -22.90
C VAL A 365 -16.24 -17.26 -23.04
N THR A 366 -16.35 -18.05 -21.98
CA THR A 366 -17.07 -19.32 -22.00
C THR A 366 -18.59 -19.12 -21.95
N GLY A 367 -19.09 -18.12 -21.22
CA GLY A 367 -20.52 -17.91 -20.93
C GLY A 367 -21.25 -16.94 -21.86
N SER A 368 -20.54 -16.08 -22.60
CA SER A 368 -21.14 -14.99 -23.38
C SER A 368 -20.68 -15.02 -24.83
N ALA A 369 -21.55 -15.44 -25.74
CA ALA A 369 -21.26 -15.53 -27.18
C ALA A 369 -20.84 -14.17 -27.77
N LYS A 370 -21.45 -13.06 -27.32
CA LYS A 370 -21.07 -11.71 -27.72
C LYS A 370 -19.64 -11.40 -27.26
N PHE A 371 -19.33 -11.59 -25.99
CA PHE A 371 -18.02 -11.27 -25.42
C PHE A 371 -16.92 -12.13 -26.03
N LYS A 372 -17.15 -13.44 -26.17
CA LYS A 372 -16.24 -14.37 -26.86
C LYS A 372 -15.85 -13.88 -28.26
N ARG A 373 -16.84 -13.46 -29.06
CA ARG A 373 -16.60 -12.91 -30.39
C ARG A 373 -15.73 -11.65 -30.33
N LEU A 374 -16.06 -10.72 -29.42
CA LEU A 374 -15.33 -9.46 -29.30
C LEU A 374 -13.86 -9.66 -28.90
N ILE A 375 -13.59 -10.55 -27.94
CA ILE A 375 -12.21 -10.86 -27.52
C ILE A 375 -11.43 -11.55 -28.65
N LYS A 376 -12.04 -12.54 -29.33
CA LYS A 376 -11.38 -13.24 -30.45
C LYS A 376 -11.12 -12.36 -31.67
N GLU A 377 -11.96 -11.35 -31.90
CA GLU A 377 -11.80 -10.36 -32.97
C GLU A 377 -10.99 -9.13 -32.51
N GLU A 378 -10.43 -9.16 -31.29
CA GLU A 378 -9.66 -8.07 -30.67
C GLU A 378 -10.41 -6.72 -30.59
N LYS A 379 -11.74 -6.76 -30.58
CA LYS A 379 -12.64 -5.60 -30.42
C LYS A 379 -12.78 -5.21 -28.96
N TYR A 380 -11.66 -4.87 -28.34
CA TYR A 380 -11.57 -4.58 -26.90
C TYR A 380 -12.41 -3.39 -26.46
N SER A 381 -12.55 -2.35 -27.28
CA SER A 381 -13.42 -1.20 -26.96
C SER A 381 -14.90 -1.61 -26.81
N GLU A 382 -15.42 -2.41 -27.74
CA GLU A 382 -16.77 -2.96 -27.63
C GLU A 382 -16.89 -3.96 -26.46
N ALA A 383 -15.80 -4.64 -26.10
CA ALA A 383 -15.78 -5.55 -24.95
C ALA A 383 -15.86 -4.77 -23.62
N LEU A 384 -15.22 -3.60 -23.52
CA LEU A 384 -15.37 -2.68 -22.39
C LEU A 384 -16.81 -2.20 -22.24
N ASP A 385 -17.53 -1.96 -23.34
CA ASP A 385 -18.96 -1.60 -23.28
C ASP A 385 -19.80 -2.70 -22.61
N VAL A 386 -19.45 -3.98 -22.79
CA VAL A 386 -20.13 -5.08 -22.09
C VAL A 386 -19.90 -4.99 -20.58
N ALA A 387 -18.68 -4.67 -20.14
CA ALA A 387 -18.37 -4.46 -18.73
C ALA A 387 -19.11 -3.22 -18.16
N ARG A 388 -19.04 -2.08 -18.85
CA ARG A 388 -19.68 -0.83 -18.45
C ARG A 388 -21.20 -0.98 -18.31
N GLN A 389 -21.86 -1.60 -19.29
CA GLN A 389 -23.30 -1.84 -19.25
C GLN A 389 -23.73 -2.67 -18.02
N GLN A 390 -22.89 -3.61 -17.56
CA GLN A 390 -23.21 -4.40 -16.36
C GLN A 390 -23.19 -3.52 -15.11
N VAL A 391 -22.18 -2.66 -14.98
CA VAL A 391 -22.06 -1.72 -13.85
C VAL A 391 -23.20 -0.72 -13.84
N GLU A 392 -23.53 -0.12 -15.00
CA GLU A 392 -24.66 0.79 -15.16
C GLU A 392 -26.01 0.11 -14.85
N SER A 393 -26.12 -1.20 -15.12
CA SER A 393 -27.31 -2.00 -14.83
C SER A 393 -27.36 -2.52 -13.38
N GLY A 394 -26.43 -2.10 -12.51
CA GLY A 394 -26.45 -2.42 -11.07
C GLY A 394 -25.58 -3.62 -10.65
N ALA A 395 -24.67 -4.10 -11.49
CA ALA A 395 -23.62 -5.02 -11.05
C ALA A 395 -22.66 -4.28 -10.10
N GLN A 396 -22.44 -4.86 -8.92
CA GLN A 396 -21.54 -4.32 -7.90
C GLN A 396 -20.15 -4.95 -7.98
N ILE A 397 -20.00 -6.04 -8.71
CA ILE A 397 -18.76 -6.75 -9.00
C ILE A 397 -18.83 -7.19 -10.48
N ILE A 398 -17.70 -7.21 -11.18
CA ILE A 398 -17.62 -7.74 -12.56
C ILE A 398 -16.77 -9.00 -12.57
N ASP A 399 -17.30 -10.10 -13.08
CA ASP A 399 -16.59 -11.36 -13.30
C ASP A 399 -15.89 -11.34 -14.67
N ILE A 400 -14.59 -11.62 -14.70
CA ILE A 400 -13.79 -11.60 -15.91
C ILE A 400 -13.17 -12.97 -16.12
N ASN A 401 -13.59 -13.64 -17.19
CA ASN A 401 -13.06 -14.94 -17.60
C ASN A 401 -12.57 -14.89 -19.04
N MET A 402 -11.32 -15.29 -19.23
CA MET A 402 -10.63 -15.35 -20.52
C MET A 402 -10.24 -16.79 -20.91
N ASP A 403 -10.83 -17.80 -20.25
CA ASP A 403 -10.51 -19.20 -20.53
C ASP A 403 -11.15 -19.63 -21.86
N GLU A 404 -10.32 -19.93 -22.85
CA GLU A 404 -10.71 -20.54 -24.12
C GLU A 404 -9.51 -21.24 -24.76
N GLY A 405 -9.69 -22.45 -25.28
CA GLY A 405 -8.57 -23.28 -25.77
C GLY A 405 -7.77 -22.69 -26.94
N MET A 406 -8.33 -21.72 -27.67
CA MET A 406 -7.69 -21.06 -28.82
C MET A 406 -7.22 -19.63 -28.49
N LEU A 407 -7.29 -19.19 -27.23
CA LEU A 407 -6.90 -17.86 -26.78
C LEU A 407 -5.68 -17.96 -25.86
N ASP A 408 -4.75 -17.02 -25.99
CA ASP A 408 -3.78 -16.76 -24.92
C ASP A 408 -4.51 -16.06 -23.77
N ALA A 409 -5.00 -16.88 -22.83
CA ALA A 409 -5.80 -16.41 -21.71
C ALA A 409 -5.03 -15.46 -20.78
N GLU A 410 -3.71 -15.65 -20.62
CA GLU A 410 -2.87 -14.77 -19.81
C GLU A 410 -2.77 -13.38 -20.46
N ALA A 411 -2.41 -13.34 -21.75
CA ALA A 411 -2.28 -12.08 -22.47
C ALA A 411 -3.62 -11.34 -22.58
N ALA A 412 -4.72 -12.05 -22.83
CA ALA A 412 -6.05 -11.47 -22.90
C ALA A 412 -6.53 -10.92 -21.54
N MET A 413 -6.26 -11.64 -20.44
CA MET A 413 -6.57 -11.20 -19.09
C MET A 413 -5.82 -9.91 -18.75
N VAL A 414 -4.49 -9.90 -18.95
CA VAL A 414 -3.65 -8.73 -18.71
C VAL A 414 -4.13 -7.53 -19.54
N ARG A 415 -4.32 -7.71 -20.85
CA ARG A 415 -4.75 -6.63 -21.74
C ARG A 415 -6.09 -6.05 -21.32
N PHE A 416 -7.09 -6.90 -21.05
CA PHE A 416 -8.43 -6.43 -20.71
C PHE A 416 -8.48 -5.73 -19.34
N LEU A 417 -7.77 -6.24 -18.34
CA LEU A 417 -7.68 -5.59 -17.03
C LEU A 417 -6.94 -4.25 -17.09
N SER A 418 -5.85 -4.16 -17.86
CA SER A 418 -5.14 -2.90 -18.08
C SER A 418 -6.02 -1.85 -18.75
N LEU A 419 -6.89 -2.26 -19.67
CA LEU A 419 -7.88 -1.37 -20.30
C LEU A 419 -8.98 -0.94 -19.32
N ILE A 420 -9.51 -1.87 -18.52
CA ILE A 420 -10.50 -1.55 -17.47
C ILE A 420 -9.96 -0.52 -16.50
N ALA A 421 -8.68 -0.60 -16.12
CA ALA A 421 -8.06 0.37 -15.23
C ALA A 421 -8.07 1.81 -15.77
N GLY A 422 -8.15 1.99 -17.10
CA GLY A 422 -8.30 3.29 -17.76
C GLY A 422 -9.74 3.77 -17.89
N GLU A 423 -10.73 2.99 -17.46
CA GLU A 423 -12.17 3.28 -17.58
C GLU A 423 -12.80 3.43 -16.19
N PRO A 424 -12.87 4.65 -15.61
CA PRO A 424 -13.32 4.86 -14.23
C PRO A 424 -14.70 4.30 -13.91
N ASP A 425 -15.64 4.36 -14.86
CA ASP A 425 -17.00 3.84 -14.72
C ASP A 425 -17.04 2.32 -14.52
N ILE A 426 -16.02 1.61 -15.03
CA ILE A 426 -15.85 0.18 -14.87
C ILE A 426 -14.98 -0.10 -13.64
N ALA A 427 -13.83 0.59 -13.53
CA ALA A 427 -12.84 0.37 -12.48
C ALA A 427 -13.38 0.70 -11.08
N ARG A 428 -14.45 1.49 -10.94
CA ARG A 428 -15.04 1.81 -9.63
C ARG A 428 -15.47 0.59 -8.83
N VAL A 429 -15.93 -0.48 -9.47
CA VAL A 429 -16.37 -1.71 -8.78
C VAL A 429 -15.24 -2.75 -8.68
N PRO A 430 -15.24 -3.63 -7.66
CA PRO A 430 -14.28 -4.72 -7.57
C PRO A 430 -14.37 -5.70 -8.76
N ILE A 431 -13.21 -6.25 -9.11
CA ILE A 431 -13.07 -7.26 -10.17
C ILE A 431 -12.99 -8.66 -9.56
N MET A 432 -13.78 -9.59 -10.10
CA MET A 432 -13.67 -11.02 -9.86
C MET A 432 -12.89 -11.65 -11.02
N ILE A 433 -11.66 -12.11 -10.73
CA ILE A 433 -10.80 -12.78 -11.70
C ILE A 433 -11.22 -14.25 -11.75
N ASP A 434 -11.79 -14.67 -12.88
CA ASP A 434 -12.29 -16.01 -13.09
C ASP A 434 -11.42 -16.79 -14.08
N SER A 435 -10.81 -17.87 -13.60
CA SER A 435 -10.11 -18.84 -14.44
C SER A 435 -9.98 -20.18 -13.72
N SER A 436 -9.86 -21.24 -14.51
CA SER A 436 -9.48 -22.58 -14.07
C SER A 436 -7.97 -22.79 -13.93
N LYS A 437 -7.15 -21.83 -14.39
CA LYS A 437 -5.68 -21.89 -14.38
C LYS A 437 -5.11 -20.87 -13.38
N TRP A 438 -4.24 -21.32 -12.49
CA TRP A 438 -3.65 -20.44 -11.47
C TRP A 438 -2.80 -19.31 -12.10
N GLU A 439 -2.09 -19.61 -13.19
CA GLU A 439 -1.21 -18.68 -13.88
C GLU A 439 -2.01 -17.47 -14.40
N VAL A 440 -3.20 -17.71 -14.95
CA VAL A 440 -4.11 -16.64 -15.42
C VAL A 440 -4.65 -15.82 -14.24
N ILE A 441 -5.02 -16.48 -13.13
CA ILE A 441 -5.46 -15.81 -11.90
C ILE A 441 -4.36 -14.88 -11.39
N GLU A 442 -3.14 -15.39 -11.29
CA GLU A 442 -2.00 -14.66 -10.74
C GLU A 442 -1.63 -13.47 -11.63
N LYS A 443 -1.63 -13.63 -12.96
CA LYS A 443 -1.47 -12.50 -13.89
C LYS A 443 -2.56 -11.45 -13.70
N GLY A 444 -3.81 -11.87 -13.51
CA GLY A 444 -4.91 -10.94 -13.24
C GLY A 444 -4.74 -10.17 -11.92
N LEU A 445 -4.31 -10.84 -10.85
CA LEU A 445 -4.07 -10.21 -9.55
C LEU A 445 -3.01 -9.12 -9.61
N LYS A 446 -1.99 -9.33 -10.45
CA LYS A 446 -0.90 -8.39 -10.73
C LYS A 446 -1.32 -7.18 -11.57
N CYS A 447 -2.57 -7.13 -12.07
CA CYS A 447 -3.11 -6.03 -12.86
C CYS A 447 -4.17 -5.19 -12.14
N ILE A 448 -4.63 -5.60 -10.94
CA ILE A 448 -5.72 -4.91 -10.23
C ILE A 448 -5.21 -4.16 -8.98
N GLN A 449 -5.43 -2.84 -8.94
CA GLN A 449 -5.08 -2.00 -7.80
C GLN A 449 -6.02 -2.20 -6.59
N GLY A 450 -7.26 -2.57 -6.86
CA GLY A 450 -8.30 -2.86 -5.88
C GLY A 450 -8.08 -4.17 -5.10
N LYS A 451 -8.88 -4.37 -4.05
CA LYS A 451 -9.11 -5.71 -3.46
C LYS A 451 -10.20 -6.43 -4.24
N GLY A 452 -9.77 -7.23 -5.20
CA GLY A 452 -10.62 -8.08 -6.03
C GLY A 452 -10.94 -9.45 -5.40
N ILE A 453 -11.57 -10.30 -6.20
CA ILE A 453 -11.98 -11.65 -5.82
C ILE A 453 -11.35 -12.65 -6.78
N VAL A 454 -10.86 -13.78 -6.28
CA VAL A 454 -10.46 -14.92 -7.11
C VAL A 454 -11.59 -15.94 -7.19
N ASN A 455 -11.98 -16.26 -8.41
CA ASN A 455 -12.98 -17.26 -8.76
C ASN A 455 -12.33 -18.32 -9.68
N SER A 456 -11.64 -19.32 -9.15
CA SER A 456 -11.70 -19.81 -7.77
C SER A 456 -10.50 -20.69 -7.44
N ILE A 457 -10.38 -21.10 -6.19
CA ILE A 457 -9.49 -22.20 -5.79
C ILE A 457 -10.29 -23.36 -5.21
N SER A 458 -9.71 -24.55 -5.16
CA SER A 458 -10.35 -25.76 -4.63
C SER A 458 -9.33 -26.75 -4.10
N MET A 459 -9.79 -27.87 -3.54
CA MET A 459 -8.94 -28.99 -3.10
C MET A 459 -8.84 -30.08 -4.17
N LYS A 460 -9.18 -29.80 -5.43
CA LYS A 460 -9.10 -30.76 -6.55
C LYS A 460 -7.70 -31.35 -6.73
N GLU A 461 -6.67 -30.53 -6.53
CA GLU A 461 -5.25 -30.89 -6.65
C GLU A 461 -4.62 -31.21 -5.28
N GLY A 462 -5.45 -31.48 -4.28
CA GLY A 462 -5.03 -31.75 -2.91
C GLY A 462 -4.92 -30.52 -2.02
N VAL A 463 -4.70 -30.77 -0.73
CA VAL A 463 -4.67 -29.73 0.33
C VAL A 463 -3.43 -28.86 0.25
N GLU A 464 -2.29 -29.40 -0.19
CA GLU A 464 -1.02 -28.66 -0.26
C GLU A 464 -1.10 -27.52 -1.30
N ALA A 465 -1.55 -27.83 -2.52
CA ALA A 465 -1.78 -26.84 -3.57
C ALA A 465 -2.80 -25.78 -3.14
N PHE A 466 -3.90 -26.20 -2.49
CA PHE A 466 -4.89 -25.28 -1.93
C PHE A 466 -4.28 -24.31 -0.90
N ILE A 467 -3.47 -24.81 0.04
CA ILE A 467 -2.81 -23.98 1.06
C ILE A 467 -1.80 -23.03 0.41
N HIS A 468 -1.04 -23.51 -0.58
CA HIS A 468 -0.09 -22.68 -1.32
C HIS A 468 -0.79 -21.50 -1.99
N HIS A 469 -1.83 -21.75 -2.79
CA HIS A 469 -2.63 -20.70 -3.41
C HIS A 469 -3.28 -19.78 -2.37
N ALA A 470 -3.84 -20.32 -1.28
CA ALA A 470 -4.44 -19.51 -0.23
C ALA A 470 -3.44 -18.56 0.46
N LYS A 471 -2.18 -18.99 0.65
CA LYS A 471 -1.10 -18.13 1.16
C LYS A 471 -0.77 -17.01 0.18
N LEU A 472 -0.68 -17.32 -1.12
CA LEU A 472 -0.45 -16.30 -2.16
C LEU A 472 -1.61 -15.30 -2.23
N LEU A 473 -2.87 -15.75 -2.20
CA LEU A 473 -4.03 -14.85 -2.19
C LEU A 473 -4.03 -13.91 -0.99
N ARG A 474 -3.62 -14.40 0.19
CA ARG A 474 -3.43 -13.55 1.37
C ARG A 474 -2.34 -12.51 1.15
N ARG A 475 -1.24 -12.86 0.47
CA ARG A 475 -0.15 -11.93 0.16
C ARG A 475 -0.54 -10.90 -0.91
N TYR A 476 -1.29 -11.29 -1.94
CA TYR A 476 -1.86 -10.39 -2.95
C TYR A 476 -3.02 -9.53 -2.42
N GLY A 477 -3.61 -9.91 -1.28
CA GLY A 477 -4.72 -9.18 -0.67
C GLY A 477 -6.07 -9.39 -1.35
N ALA A 478 -6.34 -10.57 -1.89
CA ALA A 478 -7.60 -10.87 -2.58
C ALA A 478 -8.61 -11.62 -1.70
N ALA A 479 -9.89 -11.38 -1.92
CA ALA A 479 -10.95 -12.28 -1.45
C ALA A 479 -11.01 -13.53 -2.35
N VAL A 480 -11.67 -14.59 -1.88
CA VAL A 480 -11.66 -15.87 -2.60
C VAL A 480 -13.00 -16.61 -2.58
N VAL A 481 -13.36 -17.15 -3.73
CA VAL A 481 -14.39 -18.18 -3.87
C VAL A 481 -13.71 -19.55 -3.75
N VAL A 482 -14.11 -20.34 -2.76
CA VAL A 482 -13.65 -21.72 -2.60
C VAL A 482 -14.70 -22.66 -3.16
N MET A 483 -14.36 -23.36 -4.24
CA MET A 483 -15.27 -24.33 -4.85
C MET A 483 -15.37 -25.57 -3.97
N ALA A 484 -16.59 -26.10 -3.84
CA ALA A 484 -16.85 -27.36 -3.17
C ALA A 484 -16.42 -28.54 -4.08
N PHE A 485 -15.11 -28.66 -4.28
CA PHE A 485 -14.47 -29.62 -5.17
C PHE A 485 -13.22 -30.15 -4.46
N ASP A 486 -13.12 -31.48 -4.32
CA ASP A 486 -12.01 -32.19 -3.71
C ASP A 486 -11.41 -33.22 -4.69
N GLU A 487 -10.47 -34.04 -4.22
CA GLU A 487 -9.85 -35.11 -5.03
C GLU A 487 -10.88 -36.15 -5.52
N GLN A 488 -12.06 -36.24 -4.89
CA GLN A 488 -13.16 -37.11 -5.28
C GLN A 488 -14.14 -36.43 -6.26
N GLY A 489 -13.81 -35.25 -6.77
CA GLY A 489 -14.62 -34.52 -7.72
C GLY A 489 -15.50 -33.44 -7.09
N GLN A 490 -16.48 -32.97 -7.87
CA GLN A 490 -17.42 -31.96 -7.42
C GLN A 490 -18.35 -32.51 -6.33
N ALA A 491 -18.58 -31.72 -5.28
CA ALA A 491 -19.55 -32.05 -4.25
C ALA A 491 -20.99 -31.88 -4.76
N ASP A 492 -21.65 -33.01 -4.99
CA ASP A 492 -23.02 -33.13 -5.49
C ASP A 492 -24.07 -33.26 -4.36
N THR A 493 -23.68 -33.80 -3.19
CA THR A 493 -24.57 -33.90 -2.01
C THR A 493 -24.37 -32.76 -1.02
N ARG A 494 -25.40 -32.48 -0.19
CA ARG A 494 -25.32 -31.48 0.89
C ARG A 494 -24.21 -31.79 1.89
N GLU A 495 -24.04 -33.07 2.22
CA GLU A 495 -23.02 -33.55 3.15
C GLU A 495 -21.61 -33.28 2.60
N ARG A 496 -21.36 -33.65 1.33
CA ARG A 496 -20.09 -33.36 0.66
C ARG A 496 -19.83 -31.86 0.55
N LYS A 497 -20.86 -31.05 0.23
CA LYS A 497 -20.73 -29.58 0.18
C LYS A 497 -20.34 -28.96 1.52
N ASN A 498 -20.70 -29.58 2.63
CA ASN A 498 -20.32 -29.12 3.97
C ASN A 498 -18.94 -29.63 4.38
N ARG A 499 -18.60 -30.88 4.04
CA ARG A 499 -17.29 -31.50 4.32
C ARG A 499 -16.14 -30.81 3.58
N ASN A 500 -16.40 -30.34 2.36
CA ASN A 500 -15.39 -29.73 1.49
C ASN A 500 -15.12 -28.25 1.83
N LEU A 501 -15.68 -27.76 2.94
CA LEU A 501 -15.30 -26.48 3.51
C LEU A 501 -14.09 -26.68 4.44
N PRO A 502 -13.12 -25.76 4.47
CA PRO A 502 -12.06 -25.73 5.48
C PRO A 502 -12.65 -25.90 6.90
N PRO A 503 -11.96 -26.55 7.86
CA PRO A 503 -12.48 -26.74 9.22
C PRO A 503 -12.94 -25.44 9.91
N SER A 504 -12.29 -24.31 9.61
CA SER A 504 -12.67 -22.98 10.07
C SER A 504 -14.04 -22.49 9.57
N LEU A 505 -14.53 -23.03 8.45
CA LEU A 505 -15.81 -22.72 7.82
C LEU A 505 -16.91 -23.75 8.11
N GLN A 506 -16.54 -24.97 8.53
CA GLN A 506 -17.49 -26.04 8.88
C GLN A 506 -18.36 -25.68 10.11
N ASN A 507 -17.87 -24.80 10.99
CA ASN A 507 -18.56 -24.39 12.22
C ASN A 507 -19.36 -23.08 12.14
N SER A 508 -19.40 -22.40 10.99
CA SER A 508 -20.09 -21.09 10.83
C SER A 508 -21.62 -21.16 10.90
N HIS A 509 -22.20 -22.36 11.00
CA HIS A 509 -23.64 -22.59 11.16
C HIS A 509 -24.13 -22.69 12.61
N ARG A 510 -23.26 -22.58 13.63
CA ARG A 510 -23.70 -22.54 15.04
C ARG A 510 -23.76 -21.10 15.54
N ARG A 511 -24.99 -20.62 15.78
CA ARG A 511 -25.27 -19.46 16.62
C ARG A 511 -24.51 -19.61 17.95
N GLY A 512 -23.83 -18.55 18.38
CA GLY A 512 -23.35 -18.39 19.76
C GLY A 512 -21.86 -18.65 19.97
N GLY A 513 -21.13 -17.54 20.14
CA GLY A 513 -19.90 -17.33 20.91
C GLY A 513 -18.95 -18.49 21.19
N LEU A 514 -17.69 -18.30 20.78
CA LEU A 514 -16.51 -18.71 21.54
C LEU A 514 -15.48 -17.56 21.55
N PRO A 515 -14.70 -17.40 22.64
CA PRO A 515 -14.23 -16.12 23.14
C PRO A 515 -13.01 -15.56 22.41
N ALA A 516 -12.82 -14.25 22.60
CA ALA A 516 -11.75 -13.43 22.08
C ALA A 516 -10.35 -13.95 22.41
N GLY A 517 -9.61 -14.32 21.36
CA GLY A 517 -8.16 -14.21 21.29
C GLY A 517 -7.84 -13.26 20.15
N ARG A 518 -7.28 -12.08 20.48
CA ARG A 518 -6.78 -11.11 19.49
C ARG A 518 -5.72 -11.82 18.62
N HIS A 519 -5.72 -11.56 17.31
CA HIS A 519 -4.82 -12.12 16.28
C HIS A 519 -5.22 -13.44 15.59
N HIS A 520 -6.45 -13.60 15.12
CA HIS A 520 -6.75 -14.65 14.12
C HIS A 520 -7.42 -14.10 12.86
N LEU A 521 -6.56 -14.01 11.83
CA LEU A 521 -6.82 -13.69 10.44
C LEU A 521 -7.69 -14.77 9.80
N ARG A 522 -8.75 -14.35 9.11
CA ARG A 522 -9.56 -15.24 8.28
C ARG A 522 -9.62 -14.65 6.87
N PRO A 523 -9.33 -15.44 5.81
CA PRO A 523 -9.66 -15.01 4.46
C PRO A 523 -11.16 -14.72 4.36
N GLU A 524 -11.52 -13.71 3.57
CA GLU A 524 -12.92 -13.41 3.28
C GLU A 524 -13.40 -14.38 2.19
N TYR A 525 -14.27 -15.31 2.59
CA TYR A 525 -14.78 -16.36 1.73
C TYR A 525 -16.18 -16.04 1.23
N LEU A 526 -16.39 -16.09 -0.08
CA LEU A 526 -17.73 -15.97 -0.69
C LEU A 526 -18.23 -17.36 -1.09
N ARG A 527 -19.44 -17.73 -0.65
CA ARG A 527 -20.08 -19.00 -1.04
C ARG A 527 -21.02 -18.78 -2.22
N ARG A 528 -20.70 -19.34 -3.39
CA ARG A 528 -21.62 -19.38 -4.54
C ARG A 528 -22.78 -20.32 -4.22
N ARG A 529 -24.00 -19.79 -4.06
CA ARG A 529 -25.22 -20.63 -4.07
C ARG A 529 -25.62 -20.86 -5.52
N HIS A 530 -25.38 -22.06 -6.05
CA HIS A 530 -26.07 -22.49 -7.25
C HIS A 530 -27.57 -22.59 -6.93
N ARG A 531 -28.41 -21.83 -7.67
CA ARG A 531 -29.84 -22.15 -7.75
C ARG A 531 -29.94 -23.44 -8.56
N TYR A 532 -30.49 -24.49 -7.96
CA TYR A 532 -31.06 -25.60 -8.70
C TYR A 532 -32.42 -25.20 -9.22
#